data_AF-A0A2V7BR71-F1
#
_entry.id   AF-A0A2V7BR71-F1
#
_cell.length_a   1.000
_cell.length_b   1.000
_cell.length_c   1.000
_cell.angle_alpha   90.00
_cell.angle_beta   90.00
_cell.angle_gamma   90.00
#
_symmetry.space_group_name_H-M   'P 1'
#
loop_
_entity.id
_entity.type
_entity.pdbx_description
1 polymer ?
#
loop_
_entity_poly.entity_id
_entity_poly.type
_entity_poly.pdbx_seq_one_letter_code
_entity_poly.pdbx_strand_id
1 'polypeptide(L)'
;MKGIEDAARKLGVTLVSVPVREPGDFDGAFATIVRERARAFLVLTDPLMFSYFARLADLAAKNRLPGIYALREAVNVGGLISYAANLVDLYRRAALFVDKILKGAKPGDLPVEQPTTFELVINLKAAKALGLTIPQTLLLRADQVIE
;
A
#
# COMPACT_ATOMS: atom_id res chain seq x y z
N MET A 1 -10.59 -9.36 3.95
CA MET A 1 -11.52 -8.29 4.36
C MET A 1 -11.74 -8.21 5.87
N LYS A 2 -12.02 -9.32 6.59
CA LYS A 2 -12.28 -9.33 8.05
C LYS A 2 -11.38 -8.43 8.91
N GLY A 3 -10.05 -8.48 8.71
CA GLY A 3 -9.13 -7.63 9.49
C GLY A 3 -9.34 -6.12 9.29
N ILE A 4 -9.68 -5.69 8.08
CA ILE A 4 -9.96 -4.28 7.76
C ILE A 4 -11.30 -3.86 8.35
N GLU A 5 -12.32 -4.72 8.24
CA GLU A 5 -13.65 -4.51 8.81
C GLU A 5 -13.59 -4.35 10.34
N ASP A 6 -12.83 -5.23 11.01
CA ASP A 6 -12.63 -5.18 12.45
C ASP A 6 -11.88 -3.91 12.88
N ALA A 7 -10.84 -3.50 12.13
CA ALA A 7 -10.10 -2.27 12.39
C ALA A 7 -10.98 -1.02 12.22
N ALA A 8 -11.76 -0.96 11.14
CA ALA A 8 -12.67 0.16 10.89
C ALA A 8 -13.74 0.28 11.96
N ARG A 9 -14.31 -0.85 12.42
CA ARG A 9 -15.26 -0.86 13.55
C ARG A 9 -14.63 -0.31 14.83
N LYS A 10 -13.40 -0.73 15.15
CA LYS A 10 -12.66 -0.25 16.34
C LYS A 10 -12.32 1.24 16.26
N LEU A 11 -12.03 1.75 15.07
CA LEU A 11 -11.65 3.14 14.82
C LEU A 11 -12.85 4.06 14.57
N GLY A 12 -14.07 3.52 14.49
CA GLY A 12 -15.27 4.31 14.17
C GLY A 12 -15.27 4.87 12.74
N VAL A 13 -14.60 4.19 11.81
CA VAL A 13 -14.50 4.60 10.40
C VAL A 13 -15.50 3.79 9.57
N THR A 14 -16.25 4.47 8.70
CA THR A 14 -17.12 3.80 7.72
C THR A 14 -16.29 3.27 6.56
N LEU A 15 -16.41 1.97 6.28
CA LEU A 15 -15.81 1.36 5.09
C LEU A 15 -16.79 1.36 3.92
N VAL A 16 -16.30 1.76 2.77
CA VAL A 16 -16.98 1.61 1.47
C VAL A 16 -16.14 0.65 0.65
N SER A 17 -16.70 -0.53 0.35
CA SER A 17 -16.02 -1.51 -0.51
C SER A 17 -16.26 -1.16 -1.97
N VAL A 18 -15.17 -0.91 -2.71
CA VAL A 18 -15.22 -0.59 -4.14
C VAL A 18 -14.44 -1.67 -4.90
N PRO A 19 -15.11 -2.72 -5.40
CA PRO A 19 -14.44 -3.81 -6.10
C PRO A 19 -13.93 -3.36 -7.46
N VAL A 20 -12.76 -3.86 -7.84
CA VAL A 20 -12.15 -3.70 -9.16
C VAL A 20 -11.74 -5.07 -9.65
N ARG A 21 -12.11 -5.43 -10.88
CA ARG A 21 -11.81 -6.71 -11.51
C ARG A 21 -10.78 -6.57 -12.62
N GLU A 22 -10.77 -5.43 -13.29
CA GLU A 22 -9.87 -5.15 -14.39
C GLU A 22 -9.41 -3.69 -14.40
N PRO A 23 -8.34 -3.36 -15.15
CA PRO A 23 -7.83 -1.99 -15.19
C PRO A 23 -8.84 -0.98 -15.74
N GLY A 24 -9.83 -1.42 -16.52
CA GLY A 24 -10.92 -0.59 -17.02
C GLY A 24 -11.81 -0.01 -15.91
N ASP A 25 -11.88 -0.68 -14.75
CA ASP A 25 -12.78 -0.30 -13.67
C ASP A 25 -12.28 0.90 -12.84
N PHE A 26 -11.01 1.30 -12.96
CA PHE A 26 -10.43 2.30 -12.06
C PHE A 26 -11.16 3.64 -12.08
N ASP A 27 -11.50 4.14 -13.26
CA ASP A 27 -12.20 5.42 -13.38
C ASP A 27 -13.59 5.35 -12.70
N GLY A 28 -14.32 4.24 -12.90
CA GLY A 28 -15.60 3.98 -12.23
C GLY A 28 -15.48 3.78 -10.72
N ALA A 29 -14.39 3.16 -10.27
CA ALA A 29 -14.08 3.01 -8.85
C ALA A 29 -13.84 4.35 -8.18
N PHE A 30 -12.99 5.22 -8.77
CA PHE A 30 -12.76 6.57 -8.25
C PHE A 30 -14.03 7.44 -8.30
N ALA A 31 -14.85 7.32 -9.34
CA ALA A 31 -16.15 7.99 -9.39
C ALA A 31 -17.07 7.55 -8.25
N THR A 32 -17.08 6.25 -7.92
CA THR A 32 -17.78 5.73 -6.73
C THR A 32 -17.23 6.33 -5.45
N ILE A 33 -15.91 6.32 -5.24
CA ILE A 33 -15.27 6.87 -4.03
C ILE A 33 -15.69 8.34 -3.80
N VAL A 34 -15.68 9.15 -4.87
CA VAL A 34 -16.09 10.56 -4.83
C VAL A 34 -17.59 10.68 -4.52
N ARG A 35 -18.44 9.88 -5.20
CA ARG A 35 -19.89 9.89 -4.98
C ARG A 35 -20.27 9.54 -3.54
N GLU A 36 -19.62 8.53 -2.98
CA GLU A 36 -19.81 8.10 -1.58
C GLU A 36 -19.16 9.06 -0.56
N ARG A 37 -18.51 10.13 -1.04
CA ARG A 37 -17.83 11.16 -0.23
C ARG A 37 -16.79 10.58 0.73
N ALA A 38 -16.12 9.51 0.31
CA ALA A 38 -15.02 8.94 1.08
C ALA A 38 -13.89 9.97 1.21
N ARG A 39 -13.30 10.07 2.40
CA ARG A 39 -12.25 11.06 2.71
C ARG A 39 -10.85 10.62 2.34
N ALA A 40 -10.67 9.31 2.13
CA ALA A 40 -9.42 8.68 1.75
C ALA A 40 -9.74 7.30 1.18
N PHE A 41 -8.77 6.67 0.53
CA PHE A 41 -8.87 5.29 0.08
C PHE A 41 -7.63 4.47 0.47
N LEU A 42 -7.80 3.16 0.52
CA LEU A 42 -6.75 2.19 0.80
C LEU A 42 -6.71 1.20 -0.37
N VAL A 43 -5.54 1.07 -1.01
CA VAL A 43 -5.31 0.03 -2.02
C VAL A 43 -4.83 -1.22 -1.30
N LEU A 44 -5.54 -2.33 -1.48
CA LEU A 44 -5.16 -3.62 -0.93
C LEU A 44 -4.11 -4.31 -1.80
N THR A 45 -3.35 -5.21 -1.17
CA THR A 45 -2.36 -6.06 -1.82
C THR A 45 -3.05 -6.95 -2.85
N ASP A 46 -2.86 -6.62 -4.14
CA ASP A 46 -3.40 -7.38 -5.27
C ASP A 46 -2.46 -7.22 -6.48
N PRO A 47 -2.06 -8.31 -7.17
CA PRO A 47 -1.16 -8.24 -8.33
C PRO A 47 -1.64 -7.31 -9.45
N LEU A 48 -2.96 -7.19 -9.65
CA LEU A 48 -3.55 -6.25 -10.60
C LEU A 48 -3.12 -4.83 -10.22
N MET A 49 -3.30 -4.44 -8.95
CA MET A 49 -3.01 -3.09 -8.48
C MET A 49 -1.54 -2.70 -8.66
N PHE A 50 -0.62 -3.65 -8.48
CA PHE A 50 0.82 -3.41 -8.55
C PHE A 50 1.26 -2.93 -9.93
N SER A 51 0.62 -3.45 -10.98
CA SER A 51 0.92 -3.09 -12.37
C SER A 51 0.45 -1.68 -12.74
N TYR A 52 -0.42 -1.08 -11.92
CA TYR A 52 -1.10 0.19 -12.23
C TYR A 52 -0.95 1.25 -11.15
N PHE A 53 0.08 1.16 -10.29
CA PHE A 53 0.28 2.15 -9.24
C PHE A 53 0.37 3.59 -9.74
N ALA A 54 1.05 3.82 -10.87
CA ALA A 54 1.12 5.16 -11.47
C ALA A 54 -0.28 5.68 -11.84
N ARG A 55 -1.10 4.85 -12.48
CA ARG A 55 -2.48 5.22 -12.84
C ARG A 55 -3.35 5.47 -11.62
N LEU A 56 -3.21 4.65 -10.57
CA LEU A 56 -3.93 4.84 -9.31
C LEU A 56 -3.50 6.13 -8.59
N ALA A 57 -2.21 6.46 -8.59
CA ALA A 57 -1.69 7.71 -8.04
C ALA A 57 -2.19 8.93 -8.83
N ASP A 58 -2.20 8.85 -10.16
CA ASP A 58 -2.74 9.92 -11.01
C ASP A 58 -4.23 10.16 -10.76
N LEU A 59 -5.02 9.10 -10.64
CA LEU A 59 -6.45 9.20 -10.33
C LEU A 59 -6.69 9.77 -8.93
N ALA A 60 -5.88 9.37 -7.95
CA ALA A 60 -5.92 9.95 -6.60
C ALA A 60 -5.63 11.45 -6.62
N ALA A 61 -4.57 11.87 -7.32
CA ALA A 61 -4.20 13.27 -7.44
C ALA A 61 -5.29 14.09 -8.16
N LYS A 62 -5.82 13.58 -9.29
CA LYS A 62 -6.90 14.23 -10.05
C LYS A 62 -8.16 14.47 -9.21
N ASN A 63 -8.52 13.50 -8.37
CA ASN A 63 -9.69 13.57 -7.52
C ASN A 63 -9.42 14.21 -6.15
N ARG A 64 -8.18 14.67 -5.89
CA ARG A 64 -7.72 15.20 -4.59
C ARG A 64 -8.01 14.24 -3.42
N LEU A 65 -7.83 12.94 -3.66
CA LEU A 65 -8.10 11.89 -2.69
C LEU A 65 -6.79 11.39 -2.06
N PRO A 66 -6.62 11.51 -0.73
CA PRO A 66 -5.52 10.89 -0.02
C PRO A 66 -5.58 9.36 -0.11
N GLY A 67 -4.48 8.73 -0.52
CA GLY A 67 -4.39 7.27 -0.70
C GLY A 67 -3.32 6.63 0.18
N ILE A 68 -3.65 5.50 0.79
CA ILE A 68 -2.66 4.59 1.41
C ILE A 68 -2.50 3.37 0.51
N TYR A 69 -1.26 2.96 0.27
CA TYR A 69 -0.92 1.89 -0.66
C TYR A 69 -0.24 0.72 0.05
N ALA A 70 -0.49 -0.49 -0.46
CA ALA A 70 0.04 -1.74 0.08
C ALA A 70 1.53 -1.96 -0.19
N LEU A 71 2.18 -1.13 -1.01
CA LEU A 71 3.58 -1.23 -1.38
C LEU A 71 4.20 0.16 -1.59
N ARG A 72 5.49 0.29 -1.30
CA ARG A 72 6.22 1.56 -1.39
C ARG A 72 6.41 2.07 -2.81
N GLU A 73 6.39 1.17 -3.78
CA GLU A 73 6.51 1.44 -5.21
C GLU A 73 5.41 2.39 -5.68
N ALA A 74 4.23 2.34 -5.06
CA ALA A 74 3.16 3.29 -5.32
C ALA A 74 3.50 4.71 -4.91
N VAL A 75 4.21 4.87 -3.79
CA VAL A 75 4.64 6.17 -3.25
C VAL A 75 5.68 6.79 -4.17
N ASN A 76 6.62 5.97 -4.67
CA ASN A 76 7.65 6.39 -5.64
C ASN A 76 7.07 6.94 -6.94
N VAL A 77 5.87 6.51 -7.35
CA VAL A 77 5.21 6.97 -8.58
C VAL A 77 4.09 7.99 -8.33
N GLY A 78 4.10 8.64 -7.16
CA GLY A 78 3.20 9.76 -6.84
C GLY A 78 2.08 9.46 -5.84
N GLY A 79 2.00 8.23 -5.33
CA GLY A 79 1.12 7.89 -4.22
C GLY A 79 1.52 8.62 -2.93
N LEU A 80 0.58 8.78 -2.01
CA LEU A 80 0.78 9.58 -0.80
C LEU A 80 1.60 8.85 0.28
N ILE A 81 1.10 7.72 0.80
CA ILE A 81 1.76 6.98 1.89
C ILE A 81 1.67 5.47 1.64
N SER A 82 2.69 4.72 2.05
CA SER A 82 2.63 3.26 2.22
C SER A 82 3.14 2.86 3.59
N TYR A 83 2.54 1.82 4.16
CA TYR A 83 3.12 1.08 5.29
C TYR A 83 3.07 -0.41 4.95
N ALA A 84 4.22 -0.97 4.61
CA ALA A 84 4.29 -2.30 3.99
C ALA A 84 5.58 -3.03 4.34
N ALA A 85 5.58 -4.35 4.15
CA ALA A 85 6.79 -5.16 4.25
C ALA A 85 7.83 -4.71 3.20
N ASN A 86 9.11 -4.70 3.57
CA ASN A 86 10.17 -4.42 2.62
C ASN A 86 10.33 -5.64 1.67
N LEU A 87 9.90 -5.49 0.42
CA LEU A 87 9.97 -6.58 -0.58
C LEU A 87 11.40 -6.98 -0.91
N VAL A 88 12.35 -6.04 -0.90
CA VAL A 88 13.76 -6.34 -1.18
C VAL A 88 14.33 -7.25 -0.08
N ASP A 89 14.05 -6.96 1.19
CA ASP A 89 14.41 -7.84 2.31
C ASP A 89 13.74 -9.22 2.17
N LEU A 90 12.45 -9.24 1.82
CA LEU A 90 11.70 -10.48 1.63
C LEU A 90 12.31 -11.36 0.52
N TYR A 91 12.71 -10.78 -0.61
CA TYR A 91 13.37 -11.51 -1.69
C TYR A 91 14.76 -12.01 -1.31
N ARG A 92 15.54 -11.24 -0.53
CA ARG A 92 16.83 -11.73 0.00
C ARG A 92 16.64 -12.93 0.92
N ARG A 93 15.63 -12.90 1.79
CA ARG A 93 15.28 -14.05 2.64
C ARG A 93 14.83 -15.26 1.82
N ALA A 94 14.01 -15.04 0.79
CA ALA A 94 13.60 -16.11 -0.12
C ALA A 94 14.81 -16.77 -0.81
N ALA A 95 15.83 -16.00 -1.21
CA ALA A 95 17.05 -16.54 -1.80
C ALA A 95 17.81 -17.49 -0.84
N LEU A 96 17.77 -17.25 0.48
CA LEU A 96 18.34 -18.16 1.47
C LEU A 96 17.60 -19.51 1.51
N PHE A 97 16.27 -19.51 1.31
CA PHE A 97 15.49 -20.74 1.22
C PHE A 97 15.87 -21.52 -0.04
N VAL A 98 16.00 -20.83 -1.17
CA VAL A 98 16.45 -21.44 -2.43
C VAL A 98 17.83 -22.08 -2.26
N ASP A 99 18.79 -21.37 -1.65
CA ASP A 99 20.14 -21.91 -1.37
C ASP A 99 20.09 -23.18 -0.51
N LYS A 100 19.30 -23.18 0.58
CA LYS A 100 19.12 -24.37 1.44
C LYS A 100 18.55 -25.55 0.68
N ILE A 101 17.53 -25.31 -0.16
CA ILE A 101 16.87 -26.36 -0.95
C ILE A 101 17.85 -26.93 -1.97
N LEU A 102 18.60 -26.08 -2.69
CA LEU A 102 19.61 -26.51 -3.65
C LEU A 102 20.75 -27.30 -2.99
N LYS A 103 21.00 -27.08 -1.69
CA LYS A 103 21.95 -27.86 -0.86
C LYS A 103 21.34 -29.11 -0.22
N GLY A 104 20.09 -29.45 -0.52
CA GLY A 104 19.46 -30.71 -0.12
C GLY A 104 18.47 -30.61 1.06
N ALA A 105 18.18 -29.41 1.58
CA ALA A 105 17.10 -29.26 2.55
C ALA A 105 15.74 -29.55 1.89
N LYS A 106 14.85 -30.28 2.58
CA LYS A 106 13.49 -30.52 2.09
C LYS A 106 12.63 -29.29 2.34
N PRO A 107 11.86 -28.79 1.34
CA PRO A 107 11.01 -27.62 1.53
C PRO A 107 10.02 -27.73 2.70
N GLY A 108 9.49 -28.93 2.95
CA GLY A 108 8.54 -29.18 4.06
C GLY A 108 9.15 -29.08 5.46
N ASP A 109 10.48 -29.13 5.57
CA ASP A 109 11.21 -29.02 6.84
C ASP A 109 11.64 -27.55 7.12
N LEU A 110 11.50 -26.66 6.13
CA LEU A 110 11.85 -25.25 6.29
C LEU A 110 10.67 -24.48 6.91
N PRO A 111 10.90 -23.68 7.96
CA PRO A 111 9.83 -22.94 8.61
C PRO A 111 9.30 -21.83 7.69
N VAL A 112 7.99 -21.61 7.71
CA VAL A 112 7.39 -20.43 7.06
C VAL A 112 7.80 -19.18 7.84
N GLU A 113 8.48 -18.26 7.17
CA GLU A 113 8.87 -16.97 7.74
C GLU A 113 7.84 -15.88 7.45
N GLN A 114 7.66 -14.98 8.42
CA GLN A 114 6.88 -13.75 8.25
C GLN A 114 7.83 -12.57 8.01
N PRO A 115 7.39 -11.51 7.30
CA PRO A 115 8.17 -10.29 7.19
C PRO A 115 8.48 -9.71 8.58
N THR A 116 9.74 -9.33 8.79
CA THR A 116 10.20 -8.71 10.05
C THR A 116 10.50 -7.22 9.87
N THR A 117 10.67 -6.78 8.63
CA THR A 117 10.98 -5.40 8.27
C THR A 117 9.77 -4.78 7.58
N PHE A 118 9.22 -3.72 8.16
CA PHE A 118 8.16 -2.91 7.59
C PHE A 118 8.67 -1.49 7.44
N GLU A 119 8.23 -0.81 6.39
CA GLU A 119 8.64 0.56 6.10
C GLU A 119 7.42 1.46 5.95
N LEU A 120 7.45 2.59 6.67
CA LEU A 120 6.59 3.73 6.45
C LEU A 120 7.28 4.70 5.47
N VAL A 121 6.69 4.86 4.30
CA VAL A 121 7.17 5.80 3.27
C VAL A 121 6.12 6.88 3.04
N ILE A 122 6.57 8.14 3.06
CA ILE A 122 5.70 9.33 2.93
C ILE A 122 6.18 10.21 1.77
N ASN A 123 5.26 10.59 0.89
CA ASN A 123 5.51 11.53 -0.20
C ASN A 123 5.03 12.95 0.15
N LEU A 124 5.98 13.85 0.42
CA LEU A 124 5.69 15.24 0.78
C LEU A 124 5.14 16.05 -0.39
N LYS A 125 5.54 15.74 -1.62
CA LYS A 125 5.01 16.40 -2.82
C LYS A 125 3.54 16.08 -3.02
N ALA A 126 3.16 14.81 -2.86
CA ALA A 126 1.76 14.39 -2.90
C ALA A 126 0.96 15.03 -1.74
N ALA A 127 1.52 15.04 -0.52
CA ALA A 127 0.87 15.70 0.62
C ALA A 127 0.62 17.19 0.36
N LYS A 128 1.62 17.92 -0.14
CA LYS A 128 1.51 19.34 -0.49
C LYS A 128 0.48 19.59 -1.59
N ALA A 129 0.46 18.76 -2.64
CA ALA A 129 -0.52 18.86 -3.72
C ALA A 129 -1.97 18.63 -3.23
N LEU A 130 -2.13 17.80 -2.19
CA LEU A 130 -3.41 17.55 -1.52
C LEU A 130 -3.75 18.59 -0.43
N GLY A 131 -2.86 19.56 -0.17
CA GLY A 131 -3.04 20.54 0.91
C GLY A 131 -2.95 19.95 2.32
N LEU A 132 -2.29 18.80 2.46
CA LEU A 132 -2.13 18.11 3.73
C LEU A 132 -0.83 18.56 4.42
N THR A 133 -0.95 18.88 5.70
CA THR A 133 0.22 19.05 6.59
C THR A 133 0.47 17.72 7.30
N ILE A 134 1.61 17.08 7.01
CA ILE A 134 1.99 15.84 7.69
C ILE A 134 2.56 16.18 9.07
N PRO A 135 2.02 15.63 10.17
CA PRO A 135 2.53 15.91 11.50
C PRO A 135 4.00 15.51 11.65
N GLN A 136 4.80 16.33 12.35
CA GLN A 136 6.21 16.04 12.60
C GLN A 136 6.41 14.71 13.31
N THR A 137 5.49 14.33 14.21
CA THR A 137 5.50 13.04 14.90
C THR A 137 5.38 11.85 13.95
N LEU A 138 4.73 12.01 12.80
CA LEU A 138 4.64 10.98 11.77
C LEU A 138 5.89 10.97 10.89
N LEU A 139 6.41 12.14 10.53
CA LEU A 139 7.66 12.25 9.75
C LEU A 139 8.85 11.63 10.49
N LEU A 140 8.96 11.85 11.79
CA LEU A 140 10.02 11.26 12.63
C LEU A 140 9.92 9.73 12.76
N ARG A 141 8.77 9.14 12.44
CA ARG A 141 8.56 7.68 12.42
C ARG A 141 8.69 7.08 11.02
N ALA A 142 8.76 7.91 9.98
CA ALA A 142 8.88 7.42 8.62
C ALA A 142 10.29 6.88 8.39
N ASP A 143 10.37 5.67 7.87
CA ASP A 143 11.64 5.09 7.42
C ASP A 143 12.16 5.81 6.18
N GLN A 144 11.26 6.38 5.37
CA GLN A 144 11.62 7.25 4.27
C GLN A 144 10.60 8.37 4.04
N VAL A 145 11.14 9.54 3.75
CA VAL A 145 10.38 10.70 3.26
C VAL A 145 10.90 11.05 1.88
N ILE A 146 10.01 11.17 0.89
CA ILE A 146 10.35 11.55 -0.48
C ILE A 146 9.75 12.91 -0.85
N GLU A 147 10.47 13.67 -1.68
CA GLU A 147 10.17 15.05 -2.09
C GLU A 147 9.95 15.19 -3.61
#